data_AF-A0A953MD09-F1
#
_entry.id   AF-A0A953MD09-F1
#
_cell.length_a   1.000
_cell.length_b   1.000
_cell.length_c   1.000
_cell.angle_alpha   90.00
_cell.angle_beta   90.00
_cell.angle_gamma   90.00
#
_symmetry.space_group_name_H-M   'P 1'
#
loop_
_entity.id
_entity.type
_entity.pdbx_description
1 polymer ?
#
loop_
_entity_poly.entity_id
_entity_poly.type
_entity_poly.pdbx_seq_one_letter_code
_entity_poly.pdbx_strand_id
1 'polypeptide(L)'
;MNEFHEIEPEENKSLSNNPEFPEPLVSPVKAAFASLIGIFFLYQLLGAIITLLIFGMDFENADVNAMRLLTAGSQILFILLPALFLSKWIYIDVTPIIRYKIPKAGEVGLFLLGMIILVPLMQSYLFIQNYFIELLAEKSSFIYNIKSIVDELDKFVEETYGNLLTVNNGFEAILVIFVVAVVPAAAEETFFRGFVQKSFEYKFKPLIAALITALFFGIYHFNPYGFIALTCLGLYFGFSAYISKSIFIPVILHFANNFFSILAYLIIEDDEMLKNSAVPVDNILPYFGGFLMLLILFILLVIGIKKYYNKVNLTIEGG
;
A
#
# COMPACT_ATOMS: atom_id res chain seq x y z
N MET A 1 -7.55 59.92 5.29
CA MET A 1 -7.08 59.33 4.04
C MET A 1 -6.16 58.20 4.48
N ASN A 2 -6.74 57.00 4.65
CA ASN A 2 -6.02 55.84 5.19
C ASN A 2 -5.37 55.12 4.01
N GLU A 3 -4.05 55.09 3.98
CA GLU A 3 -3.27 54.26 3.06
C GLU A 3 -3.42 52.80 3.48
N PHE A 4 -4.15 52.04 2.66
CA PHE A 4 -4.11 50.58 2.71
C PHE A 4 -2.81 50.14 2.06
N HIS A 5 -1.90 49.58 2.85
CA HIS A 5 -0.82 48.75 2.34
C HIS A 5 -1.43 47.53 1.65
N GLU A 6 -1.36 47.50 0.31
CA GLU A 6 -1.53 46.27 -0.46
C GLU A 6 -0.42 45.31 -0.04
N ILE A 7 -0.81 44.23 0.62
CA ILE A 7 0.03 43.06 0.82
C ILE A 7 0.01 42.34 -0.53
N GLU A 8 1.09 42.46 -1.30
CA GLU A 8 1.29 41.63 -2.49
C GLU A 8 1.23 40.14 -2.09
N PRO A 9 0.52 39.29 -2.83
CA PRO A 9 0.55 37.86 -2.60
C PRO A 9 1.96 37.35 -2.93
N GLU A 10 2.60 36.63 -2.00
CA GLU A 10 3.87 35.95 -2.22
C GLU A 10 3.82 35.17 -3.54
N GLU A 11 4.51 35.69 -4.55
CA GLU A 11 4.68 35.05 -5.83
C GLU A 11 5.31 33.67 -5.64
N ASN A 12 4.61 32.70 -6.23
CA ASN A 12 5.01 31.33 -6.51
C ASN A 12 6.49 31.25 -6.95
N LYS A 13 7.42 31.07 -6.00
CA LYS A 13 8.81 30.70 -6.30
C LYS A 13 8.75 29.48 -7.22
N SER A 14 9.14 29.68 -8.48
CA SER A 14 9.06 28.65 -9.50
C SER A 14 9.81 27.40 -9.03
N LEU A 15 9.10 26.27 -9.00
CA LEU A 15 9.70 24.95 -8.74
C LEU A 15 10.79 24.60 -9.77
N SER A 16 10.93 25.40 -10.84
CA SER A 16 11.84 25.21 -11.99
C SER A 16 13.32 25.02 -11.63
N ASN A 17 13.77 25.47 -10.44
CA ASN A 17 15.17 25.33 -10.02
C ASN A 17 15.38 24.28 -8.91
N ASN A 18 14.35 23.55 -8.49
CA ASN A 18 14.49 22.49 -7.49
C ASN A 18 14.77 21.14 -8.20
N PRO A 19 15.95 20.51 -8.02
CA PRO A 19 16.26 19.23 -8.65
C PRO A 19 15.33 18.09 -8.21
N GLU A 20 14.59 18.24 -7.10
CA GLU A 20 13.55 17.29 -6.72
C GLU A 20 12.26 17.42 -7.56
N PHE A 21 12.05 18.51 -8.30
CA PHE A 21 10.82 18.78 -9.06
C PHE A 21 11.16 19.21 -10.49
N PRO A 22 11.61 18.28 -11.35
CA PRO A 22 11.88 18.58 -12.75
C PRO A 22 10.63 19.11 -13.45
N GLU A 23 10.81 19.92 -14.50
CA GLU A 23 9.69 20.49 -15.25
C GLU A 23 8.87 19.37 -15.92
N PRO A 24 7.55 19.31 -15.64
CA PRO A 24 6.68 18.31 -16.24
C PRO A 24 6.11 18.81 -17.58
N LEU A 25 5.96 17.91 -18.56
CA LEU A 25 5.41 18.21 -19.88
C LEU A 25 3.88 18.43 -19.85
N VAL A 26 3.20 17.86 -18.87
CA VAL A 26 1.76 18.01 -18.61
C VAL A 26 1.51 18.14 -17.12
N SER A 27 0.30 18.52 -16.70
CA SER A 27 -0.03 18.65 -15.28
C SER A 27 0.15 17.32 -14.52
N PRO A 28 1.10 17.22 -13.56
CA PRO A 28 1.35 16.00 -12.81
C PRO A 28 0.11 15.47 -12.08
N VAL A 29 -0.63 16.35 -11.42
CA VAL A 29 -1.83 15.99 -10.65
C VAL A 29 -2.92 15.41 -11.55
N LYS A 30 -3.15 15.99 -12.74
CA LYS A 30 -4.13 15.45 -13.69
C LYS A 30 -3.68 14.09 -14.20
N ALA A 31 -2.39 13.93 -14.51
CA ALA A 31 -1.84 12.67 -14.95
C ALA A 31 -1.95 11.58 -13.88
N ALA A 32 -1.71 11.91 -12.60
CA ALA A 32 -1.87 10.99 -11.48
C ALA A 32 -3.32 10.52 -11.31
N PHE A 33 -4.31 11.42 -11.37
CA PHE A 33 -5.71 11.01 -11.31
C PHE A 33 -6.11 10.17 -12.52
N ALA A 34 -5.69 10.56 -13.73
CA ALA A 34 -5.96 9.80 -14.94
C ALA A 34 -5.31 8.40 -14.90
N SER A 35 -4.09 8.28 -14.39
CA SER A 35 -3.41 7.00 -14.24
C SER A 35 -4.04 6.12 -13.17
N LEU A 36 -4.48 6.70 -12.05
CA LEU A 36 -5.20 5.95 -11.00
C LEU A 36 -6.48 5.33 -11.55
N ILE A 37 -7.23 6.05 -12.39
CA ILE A 37 -8.42 5.48 -13.02
C ILE A 37 -8.01 4.47 -14.10
N GLY A 38 -7.10 4.87 -15.00
CA GLY A 38 -6.69 4.04 -16.14
C GLY A 38 -6.05 2.72 -15.74
N ILE A 39 -5.04 2.75 -14.86
CA ILE A 39 -4.33 1.56 -14.40
C ILE A 39 -5.24 0.67 -13.54
N PHE A 40 -6.15 1.23 -12.75
CA PHE A 40 -7.15 0.43 -12.03
C PHE A 40 -7.99 -0.40 -12.99
N PHE A 41 -8.57 0.21 -14.03
CA PHE A 41 -9.36 -0.53 -15.02
C PHE A 41 -8.50 -1.47 -15.87
N LEU A 42 -7.29 -1.06 -16.27
CA LEU A 42 -6.38 -1.93 -17.02
C LEU A 42 -6.05 -3.19 -16.21
N TYR A 43 -5.62 -3.05 -14.96
CA TYR A 43 -5.25 -4.18 -14.13
C TYR A 43 -6.46 -5.05 -13.76
N GLN A 44 -7.55 -4.44 -13.29
CA GLN A 44 -8.68 -5.19 -12.75
C GLN A 44 -9.57 -5.77 -13.85
N LEU A 45 -9.90 -4.99 -14.88
CA LEU A 45 -10.82 -5.46 -15.93
C LEU A 45 -10.10 -6.27 -17.01
N LEU A 46 -8.98 -5.77 -17.56
CA LEU A 46 -8.28 -6.53 -18.60
C LEU A 46 -7.58 -7.75 -18.02
N GLY A 47 -7.04 -7.68 -16.80
CA GLY A 47 -6.52 -8.84 -16.08
C GLY A 47 -7.59 -9.93 -15.95
N ALA A 48 -8.77 -9.59 -15.42
CA ALA A 48 -9.89 -10.54 -15.30
C ALA A 48 -10.35 -11.10 -16.65
N ILE A 49 -10.45 -10.27 -17.69
CA ILE A 49 -10.80 -10.72 -19.05
C ILE A 49 -9.76 -11.71 -19.58
N ILE A 50 -8.47 -11.44 -19.42
CA ILE A 50 -7.41 -12.35 -19.88
C ILE A 50 -7.49 -13.67 -19.12
N THR A 51 -7.72 -13.65 -17.80
CA THR A 51 -7.92 -14.86 -17.01
C THR A 51 -9.11 -15.66 -17.52
N LEU A 52 -10.26 -15.02 -17.78
CA LEU A 52 -11.43 -15.64 -18.38
C LEU A 52 -11.17 -16.22 -19.78
N LEU A 53 -10.38 -15.54 -20.61
CA LEU A 53 -10.06 -16.02 -21.95
C LEU A 53 -9.12 -17.23 -21.95
N ILE A 54 -8.24 -17.33 -20.95
CA ILE A 54 -7.27 -18.42 -20.83
C ILE A 54 -7.90 -19.64 -20.15
N PHE A 55 -8.63 -19.44 -19.05
CA PHE A 55 -9.13 -20.53 -18.20
C PHE A 55 -10.64 -20.78 -18.34
N GLY A 56 -11.38 -19.90 -19.02
CA GLY A 56 -12.83 -19.99 -19.09
C GLY A 56 -13.49 -19.67 -17.76
N MET A 57 -14.67 -20.26 -17.52
CA MET A 57 -15.42 -20.13 -16.25
C MET A 57 -15.02 -21.18 -15.20
N ASP A 58 -14.13 -22.11 -15.54
CA ASP A 58 -13.72 -23.22 -14.67
C ASP A 58 -12.48 -22.84 -13.83
N PHE A 59 -12.65 -21.82 -12.98
CA PHE A 59 -11.56 -21.27 -12.16
C PHE A 59 -11.04 -22.25 -11.11
N GLU A 60 -11.91 -23.14 -10.60
CA GLU A 60 -11.56 -24.10 -9.56
C GLU A 60 -10.55 -25.15 -10.05
N ASN A 61 -10.61 -25.52 -11.33
CA ASN A 61 -9.70 -26.51 -11.93
C ASN A 61 -8.54 -25.88 -12.72
N ALA A 62 -8.41 -24.55 -12.71
CA ALA A 62 -7.34 -23.86 -13.39
C ALA A 62 -5.97 -24.21 -12.78
N ASP A 63 -4.95 -24.37 -13.64
CA ASP A 63 -3.59 -24.61 -13.18
C ASP A 63 -3.10 -23.43 -12.32
N VAL A 64 -2.83 -23.71 -11.05
CA VAL A 64 -2.46 -22.69 -10.06
C VAL A 64 -1.16 -21.98 -10.45
N ASN A 65 -0.20 -22.67 -11.04
CA ASN A 65 1.07 -22.06 -11.46
C ASN A 65 0.86 -21.14 -12.67
N ALA A 66 -0.01 -21.51 -13.60
CA ALA A 66 -0.41 -20.64 -14.70
C ALA A 66 -1.16 -19.40 -14.18
N MET A 67 -2.05 -19.54 -13.19
CA MET A 67 -2.70 -18.40 -12.54
C MET A 67 -1.69 -17.48 -11.84
N ARG A 68 -0.72 -18.04 -11.12
CA ARG A 68 0.38 -17.28 -10.50
C ARG A 68 1.16 -16.47 -11.53
N LEU A 69 1.59 -17.10 -12.61
CA LEU A 69 2.35 -16.44 -13.66
C LEU A 69 1.51 -15.37 -14.36
N LEU A 70 0.21 -15.60 -14.56
CA LEU A 70 -0.69 -14.61 -15.13
C LEU A 70 -0.88 -13.40 -14.18
N THR A 71 -1.00 -13.62 -12.88
CA THR A 71 -1.08 -12.55 -11.87
C THR A 71 0.18 -11.69 -11.87
N ALA A 72 1.37 -12.32 -11.84
CA ALA A 72 2.64 -11.59 -11.93
C ALA A 72 2.79 -10.87 -13.28
N GLY A 73 2.44 -11.52 -14.38
CA GLY A 73 2.45 -10.93 -15.71
C GLY A 73 1.53 -9.70 -15.80
N SER A 74 0.34 -9.78 -15.21
CA SER A 74 -0.64 -8.68 -15.18
C SER A 74 -0.15 -7.50 -14.35
N GLN A 75 0.48 -7.75 -13.20
CA GLN A 75 1.14 -6.71 -12.40
C GLN A 75 2.24 -6.00 -13.19
N ILE A 76 3.09 -6.75 -13.90
CA ILE A 76 4.15 -6.17 -14.73
C ILE A 76 3.56 -5.37 -15.90
N LEU A 77 2.61 -5.95 -16.64
CA LEU A 77 2.08 -5.40 -17.88
C LEU A 77 1.15 -4.21 -17.65
N PHE A 78 0.32 -4.26 -16.60
CA PHE A 78 -0.74 -3.27 -16.39
C PHE A 78 -0.45 -2.28 -15.27
N ILE A 79 0.53 -2.53 -14.40
CA ILE A 79 0.93 -1.59 -13.34
C ILE A 79 2.36 -1.07 -13.58
N LEU A 80 3.36 -1.95 -13.58
CA LEU A 80 4.77 -1.53 -13.65
C LEU A 80 5.12 -0.83 -14.97
N LEU A 81 4.84 -1.46 -16.12
CA LEU A 81 5.19 -0.89 -17.43
C LEU A 81 4.47 0.44 -17.68
N PRO A 82 3.15 0.60 -17.43
CA PRO A 82 2.47 1.88 -17.53
C PRO A 82 3.05 2.93 -16.59
N ALA A 83 3.41 2.59 -15.34
CA ALA A 83 4.01 3.53 -14.41
C ALA A 83 5.36 4.07 -14.91
N LEU A 84 6.23 3.19 -15.44
CA LEU A 84 7.52 3.58 -16.02
C LEU A 84 7.33 4.42 -17.30
N PHE A 85 6.40 4.01 -18.16
CA PHE A 85 6.07 4.74 -19.38
C PHE A 85 5.56 6.15 -19.06
N LEU A 86 4.57 6.28 -18.17
CA LEU A 86 4.01 7.56 -17.73
C LEU A 86 5.07 8.46 -17.10
N SER A 87 5.93 7.90 -16.25
CA SER A 87 7.04 8.64 -15.64
C SER A 87 7.96 9.24 -16.71
N LYS A 88 8.35 8.46 -17.72
CA LYS A 88 9.20 8.93 -18.83
C LYS A 88 8.48 9.87 -19.79
N TRP A 89 7.17 9.71 -19.98
CA TRP A 89 6.39 10.54 -20.89
C TRP A 89 6.07 11.91 -20.30
N ILE A 90 5.94 12.01 -18.98
CA ILE A 90 5.54 13.26 -18.30
C ILE A 90 6.75 14.04 -17.83
N TYR A 91 7.83 13.37 -17.42
CA TYR A 91 9.00 14.01 -16.83
C TYR A 91 10.23 13.82 -17.71
N ILE A 92 10.98 14.92 -17.90
CA ILE A 92 12.25 14.90 -18.64
C ILE A 92 13.30 14.10 -17.86
N ASP A 93 13.40 14.33 -16.55
CA ASP A 93 14.23 13.53 -15.64
C ASP A 93 13.35 12.67 -14.73
N VAL A 94 13.46 11.35 -14.87
CA VAL A 94 12.70 10.36 -14.10
C VAL A 94 13.37 10.01 -12.77
N THR A 95 14.64 10.34 -12.59
CA THR A 95 15.43 9.98 -11.41
C THR A 95 14.82 10.52 -10.11
N PRO A 96 14.48 11.82 -9.99
CA PRO A 96 13.84 12.36 -8.79
C PRO A 96 12.38 11.90 -8.62
N ILE A 97 11.79 11.35 -9.69
CA ILE A 97 10.43 10.81 -9.67
C ILE A 97 10.43 9.43 -9.01
N ILE A 98 11.30 8.54 -9.47
CA ILE A 98 11.37 7.18 -8.95
C ILE A 98 12.14 7.09 -7.62
N ARG A 99 13.03 8.03 -7.28
CA ARG A 99 13.77 8.07 -6.00
C ARG A 99 14.72 6.88 -5.80
N TYR A 100 15.67 6.69 -6.72
CA TYR A 100 16.63 5.57 -6.73
C TYR A 100 17.74 5.61 -5.66
N LYS A 101 17.60 6.39 -4.58
CA LYS A 101 18.62 6.43 -3.52
C LYS A 101 18.71 5.08 -2.81
N ILE A 102 19.88 4.43 -2.80
CA ILE A 102 20.10 3.19 -2.06
C ILE A 102 20.12 3.50 -0.55
N PRO A 103 19.24 2.88 0.26
CA PRO A 103 19.19 3.14 1.69
C PRO A 103 20.30 2.42 2.45
N LYS A 104 20.67 2.96 3.62
CA LYS A 104 21.59 2.28 4.53
C LYS A 104 20.85 1.16 5.28
N ALA A 105 21.56 0.10 5.66
CA ALA A 105 20.98 -1.02 6.41
C ALA A 105 20.26 -0.58 7.70
N GLY A 106 20.81 0.43 8.42
CA GLY A 106 20.16 1.00 9.61
C GLY A 106 18.85 1.74 9.30
N GLU A 107 18.73 2.37 8.13
CA GLU A 107 17.47 2.99 7.69
C GLU A 107 16.42 1.92 7.40
N VAL A 108 16.81 0.85 6.69
CA VAL A 108 15.94 -0.30 6.42
C VAL A 108 15.45 -0.93 7.73
N GLY A 109 16.34 -1.22 8.67
CA GLY A 109 16.00 -1.80 9.97
C GLY A 109 15.05 -0.91 10.79
N LEU A 110 15.24 0.41 10.74
CA LEU A 110 14.37 1.35 11.43
C LEU A 110 12.93 1.35 10.89
N PHE A 111 12.75 1.25 9.58
CA PHE A 111 11.41 1.17 9.00
C PHE A 111 10.78 -0.23 9.16
N LEU A 112 11.58 -1.30 9.12
CA LEU A 112 11.09 -2.65 9.44
C LEU A 112 10.61 -2.76 10.89
N LEU A 113 11.28 -2.08 11.84
CA LEU A 113 10.78 -1.97 13.22
C LEU A 113 9.40 -1.32 13.27
N GLY A 114 9.13 -0.33 12.40
CA GLY A 114 7.79 0.25 12.30
C GLY A 114 6.76 -0.72 11.77
N MET A 115 7.10 -1.61 10.84
CA MET A 115 6.21 -2.68 10.38
C MET A 115 5.89 -3.68 11.51
N ILE A 116 6.88 -4.04 12.33
CA ILE A 116 6.69 -4.93 13.49
C ILE A 116 5.67 -4.36 14.49
N ILE A 117 5.52 -3.03 14.57
CA ILE A 117 4.53 -2.38 15.43
C ILE A 117 3.21 -2.15 14.68
N LEU A 118 3.27 -1.69 13.42
CA LEU A 118 2.11 -1.30 12.63
C LEU A 118 1.22 -2.48 12.29
N VAL A 119 1.79 -3.64 11.94
CA VAL A 119 0.99 -4.82 11.56
C VAL A 119 0.14 -5.30 12.74
N PRO A 120 0.68 -5.57 13.94
CA PRO A 120 -0.14 -5.90 15.11
C PRO A 120 -1.11 -4.79 15.55
N LEU A 121 -0.75 -3.53 15.34
CA LEU A 121 -1.64 -2.40 15.59
C LEU A 121 -2.87 -2.46 14.69
N MET A 122 -2.67 -2.72 13.39
CA MET A 122 -3.77 -2.89 12.42
C MET A 122 -4.57 -4.16 12.67
N GLN A 123 -3.93 -5.26 13.12
CA GLN A 123 -4.66 -6.46 13.55
C GLN A 123 -5.58 -6.16 14.74
N SER A 124 -5.08 -5.44 15.76
CA SER A 124 -5.92 -5.01 16.89
C SER A 124 -7.09 -4.14 16.44
N TYR A 125 -6.85 -3.25 15.47
CA TYR A 125 -7.92 -2.45 14.85
C TYR A 125 -8.97 -3.32 14.15
N LEU A 126 -8.57 -4.31 13.35
CA LEU A 126 -9.49 -5.19 12.65
C LEU A 126 -10.38 -5.98 13.63
N PHE A 127 -9.82 -6.48 14.73
CA PHE A 127 -10.62 -7.13 15.78
C PHE A 127 -11.65 -6.17 16.42
N ILE A 128 -11.24 -4.94 16.74
CA ILE A 128 -12.14 -3.91 17.28
C ILE A 128 -13.23 -3.56 16.27
N GLN A 129 -12.87 -3.38 15.00
CA GLN A 129 -13.79 -3.09 13.92
C GLN A 129 -14.84 -4.19 13.80
N ASN A 130 -14.43 -5.46 13.69
CA ASN A 130 -15.33 -6.58 13.48
C ASN A 130 -16.30 -6.76 14.67
N TYR A 131 -15.82 -6.59 15.90
CA TYR A 131 -16.67 -6.59 17.10
C TYR A 131 -17.81 -5.56 17.00
N PHE A 132 -17.52 -4.33 16.58
CA PHE A 132 -18.56 -3.31 16.43
C PHE A 132 -19.48 -3.58 15.24
N ILE A 133 -18.95 -4.12 14.13
CA ILE A 133 -19.76 -4.49 12.96
C ILE A 133 -20.79 -5.57 13.35
N GLU A 134 -20.36 -6.59 14.09
CA GLU A 134 -21.24 -7.65 14.60
C GLU A 134 -22.32 -7.09 15.53
N LEU A 135 -21.92 -6.30 16.54
CA LEU A 135 -22.86 -5.69 17.48
C LEU A 135 -23.90 -4.78 16.79
N LEU A 136 -23.50 -4.08 15.72
CA LEU A 136 -24.40 -3.25 14.93
C LEU A 136 -25.30 -4.09 14.00
N ALA A 137 -24.78 -5.16 13.41
CA ALA A 137 -25.51 -6.08 12.55
C ALA A 137 -26.62 -6.82 13.31
N GLU A 138 -26.36 -7.24 14.56
CA GLU A 138 -27.37 -7.83 15.45
C GLU A 138 -28.56 -6.89 15.72
N LYS A 139 -28.30 -5.57 15.72
CA LYS A 139 -29.30 -4.54 16.05
C LYS A 139 -29.99 -3.94 14.83
N SER A 140 -29.48 -4.15 13.63
CA SER A 140 -29.95 -3.49 12.41
C SER A 140 -29.89 -4.42 11.21
N SER A 141 -31.06 -4.75 10.66
CA SER A 141 -31.19 -5.55 9.44
C SER A 141 -30.52 -4.90 8.22
N PHE A 142 -30.49 -3.57 8.16
CA PHE A 142 -29.77 -2.84 7.12
C PHE A 142 -28.26 -3.12 7.21
N ILE A 143 -27.67 -3.04 8.41
CA ILE A 143 -26.25 -3.31 8.62
C ILE A 143 -25.93 -4.78 8.38
N TYR A 144 -26.81 -5.70 8.81
CA TYR A 144 -26.68 -7.13 8.51
C TYR A 144 -26.61 -7.40 6.99
N ASN A 145 -27.50 -6.79 6.19
CA ASN A 145 -27.50 -6.97 4.74
C ASN A 145 -26.24 -6.41 4.07
N ILE A 146 -25.71 -5.29 4.57
CA ILE A 146 -24.43 -4.76 4.08
C ILE A 146 -23.29 -5.70 4.47
N LYS A 147 -23.25 -6.14 5.73
CA LYS A 147 -22.25 -7.09 6.22
C LYS A 147 -22.25 -8.37 5.39
N SER A 148 -23.41 -8.96 5.09
CA SER A 148 -23.48 -10.21 4.32
C SER A 148 -22.89 -10.07 2.91
N ILE A 149 -23.12 -8.93 2.24
CA ILE A 149 -22.51 -8.64 0.93
C ILE A 149 -21.00 -8.51 1.06
N VAL A 150 -20.54 -7.84 2.13
CA VAL A 150 -19.10 -7.68 2.38
C VAL A 150 -18.45 -9.02 2.75
N ASP A 151 -19.11 -9.87 3.53
CA ASP A 151 -18.63 -11.23 3.87
C ASP A 151 -18.49 -12.10 2.62
N GLU A 152 -19.45 -12.03 1.69
CA GLU A 152 -19.36 -12.74 0.41
C GLU A 152 -18.19 -12.25 -0.44
N LEU A 153 -17.97 -10.94 -0.51
CA LEU A 153 -16.83 -10.36 -1.22
C LEU A 153 -15.50 -10.75 -0.56
N ASP A 154 -15.41 -10.69 0.76
CA ASP A 154 -14.21 -11.05 1.52
C ASP A 154 -13.85 -12.52 1.31
N LYS A 155 -14.84 -13.41 1.43
CA LYS A 155 -14.67 -14.84 1.14
C LYS A 155 -14.18 -15.10 -0.28
N PHE A 156 -14.74 -14.42 -1.28
CA PHE A 156 -14.29 -14.53 -2.67
C PHE A 156 -12.82 -14.11 -2.85
N VAL A 157 -12.41 -13.02 -2.19
CA VAL A 157 -11.02 -12.53 -2.20
C VAL A 157 -10.10 -13.52 -1.49
N GLU A 158 -10.49 -14.04 -0.33
CA GLU A 158 -9.74 -15.03 0.45
C GLU A 158 -9.55 -16.34 -0.31
N GLU A 159 -10.59 -16.87 -0.96
CA GLU A 159 -10.49 -18.10 -1.76
C GLU A 159 -9.57 -17.89 -2.98
N THR A 160 -9.71 -16.76 -3.68
CA THR A 160 -8.86 -16.43 -4.83
C THR A 160 -7.40 -16.28 -4.41
N TYR A 161 -7.14 -15.60 -3.29
CA TYR A 161 -5.78 -15.38 -2.79
C TYR A 161 -5.18 -16.65 -2.18
N GLY A 162 -5.96 -17.41 -1.41
CA GLY A 162 -5.56 -18.68 -0.80
C GLY A 162 -5.13 -19.70 -1.85
N ASN A 163 -5.88 -19.82 -2.95
CA ASN A 163 -5.49 -20.66 -4.08
C ASN A 163 -4.10 -20.30 -4.63
N LEU A 164 -3.77 -19.00 -4.73
CA LEU A 164 -2.43 -18.57 -5.16
C LEU A 164 -1.34 -18.92 -4.15
N LEU A 165 -1.66 -19.12 -2.87
CA LEU A 165 -0.71 -19.41 -1.80
C LEU A 165 -0.44 -20.90 -1.56
N THR A 166 -1.21 -21.81 -2.16
CA THR A 166 -1.06 -23.28 -1.96
C THR A 166 0.32 -23.83 -2.38
N VAL A 167 1.12 -24.38 -1.46
CA VAL A 167 2.48 -24.85 -1.79
C VAL A 167 2.62 -26.35 -1.63
N ASN A 168 2.94 -27.06 -2.72
CA ASN A 168 3.16 -28.52 -2.69
C ASN A 168 4.64 -28.93 -2.65
N ASN A 169 5.54 -28.04 -3.07
CA ASN A 169 6.98 -28.32 -3.17
C ASN A 169 7.81 -27.03 -3.09
N GLY A 170 9.14 -27.18 -2.96
CA GLY A 170 10.04 -26.04 -2.82
C GLY A 170 10.07 -25.08 -4.01
N PHE A 171 9.80 -25.57 -5.23
CA PHE A 171 9.70 -24.69 -6.41
C PHE A 171 8.47 -23.81 -6.34
N GLU A 172 7.31 -24.38 -5.98
CA GLU A 172 6.08 -23.62 -5.77
C GLU A 172 6.23 -22.57 -4.66
N ALA A 173 6.94 -22.89 -3.57
CA ALA A 173 7.23 -21.92 -2.51
C ALA A 173 7.96 -20.68 -3.05
N ILE A 174 9.01 -20.90 -3.86
CA ILE A 174 9.79 -19.81 -4.48
C ILE A 174 8.91 -19.03 -5.46
N LEU A 175 8.08 -19.73 -6.25
CA LEU A 175 7.18 -19.10 -7.21
C LEU A 175 6.14 -18.22 -6.52
N VAL A 176 5.53 -18.68 -5.42
CA VAL A 176 4.57 -17.90 -4.61
C VAL A 176 5.24 -16.64 -4.07
N ILE A 177 6.42 -16.75 -3.46
CA ILE A 177 7.17 -15.59 -2.96
C ILE A 177 7.44 -14.59 -4.08
N PHE A 178 7.88 -15.06 -5.25
CA PHE A 178 8.14 -14.19 -6.39
C PHE A 178 6.87 -13.47 -6.86
N VAL A 179 5.78 -14.20 -7.03
CA VAL A 179 4.53 -13.70 -7.63
C VAL A 179 3.73 -12.83 -6.67
N VAL A 180 3.71 -13.16 -5.38
CA VAL A 180 2.82 -12.53 -4.40
C VAL A 180 3.55 -11.51 -3.52
N ALA A 181 4.87 -11.65 -3.32
CA ALA A 181 5.65 -10.69 -2.53
C ALA A 181 6.57 -9.81 -3.38
N VAL A 182 7.36 -10.37 -4.30
CA VAL A 182 8.38 -9.58 -5.03
C VAL A 182 7.76 -8.71 -6.12
N VAL A 183 6.97 -9.30 -7.02
CA VAL A 183 6.41 -8.59 -8.17
C VAL A 183 5.48 -7.45 -7.75
N PRO A 184 4.49 -7.63 -6.83
CA PRO A 184 3.62 -6.54 -6.40
C PRO A 184 4.40 -5.44 -5.68
N ALA A 185 5.34 -5.80 -4.79
CA ALA A 185 6.15 -4.82 -4.08
C ALA A 185 6.94 -3.92 -5.06
N ALA A 186 7.50 -4.48 -6.13
CA ALA A 186 8.20 -3.69 -7.14
C ALA A 186 7.23 -2.87 -8.01
N ALA A 187 6.17 -3.49 -8.52
CA ALA A 187 5.23 -2.88 -9.46
C ALA A 187 4.42 -1.76 -8.80
N GLU A 188 3.78 -2.07 -7.67
CA GLU A 188 2.87 -1.16 -6.99
C GLU A 188 3.62 0.00 -6.34
N GLU A 189 4.77 -0.22 -5.70
CA GLU A 189 5.52 0.89 -5.10
C GLU A 189 6.10 1.83 -6.17
N THR A 190 6.49 1.30 -7.34
CA THR A 190 6.89 2.13 -8.50
C THR A 190 5.73 3.00 -8.97
N PHE A 191 4.54 2.42 -9.10
CA PHE A 191 3.36 3.17 -9.53
C PHE A 191 2.90 4.19 -8.47
N PHE A 192 2.62 3.73 -7.26
CA PHE A 192 2.03 4.58 -6.23
C PHE A 192 3.04 5.56 -5.64
N ARG A 193 4.28 5.14 -5.32
CA ARG A 193 5.22 6.00 -4.57
C ARG A 193 6.19 6.74 -5.47
N GLY A 194 6.60 6.08 -6.56
CA GLY A 194 7.37 6.71 -7.62
C GLY A 194 6.52 7.70 -8.41
N PHE A 195 5.48 7.23 -9.09
CA PHE A 195 4.71 8.09 -10.00
C PHE A 195 3.62 8.92 -9.30
N VAL A 196 2.61 8.27 -8.68
CA VAL A 196 1.39 8.95 -8.20
C VAL A 196 1.67 9.91 -7.06
N GLN A 197 2.33 9.45 -5.99
CA GLN A 197 2.62 10.28 -4.82
C GLN A 197 3.50 11.46 -5.21
N LYS A 198 4.56 11.23 -5.99
CA LYS A 198 5.42 12.31 -6.46
C LYS A 198 4.67 13.33 -7.30
N SER A 199 3.79 12.86 -8.18
CA SER A 199 2.94 13.74 -8.98
C SER A 199 2.04 14.63 -8.13
N PHE A 200 1.50 14.11 -7.02
CA PHE A 200 0.73 14.91 -6.07
C PHE A 200 1.60 15.88 -5.25
N GLU A 201 2.86 15.56 -4.97
CA GLU A 201 3.81 16.45 -4.28
C GLU A 201 4.10 17.75 -5.05
N TYR A 202 3.83 17.82 -6.36
CA TYR A 202 3.92 19.08 -7.14
C TYR A 202 2.90 20.14 -6.73
N LYS A 203 1.81 19.75 -6.06
CA LYS A 203 0.72 20.66 -5.68
C LYS A 203 0.37 20.60 -4.19
N PHE A 204 0.47 19.42 -3.59
CA PHE A 204 0.05 19.17 -2.22
C PHE A 204 1.24 19.04 -1.28
N LYS A 205 1.01 19.35 0.00
CA LYS A 205 1.99 19.03 1.05
C LYS A 205 2.29 17.52 1.03
N PRO A 206 3.53 17.08 1.29
CA PRO A 206 3.91 15.68 1.19
C PRO A 206 3.04 14.69 1.97
N LEU A 207 2.61 15.07 3.18
CA LEU A 207 1.69 14.24 3.97
C LEU A 207 0.32 14.06 3.30
N ILE A 208 -0.20 15.11 2.66
CA ILE A 208 -1.48 15.06 1.93
C ILE A 208 -1.32 14.22 0.66
N ALA A 209 -0.21 14.40 -0.08
CA ALA A 209 0.10 13.59 -1.25
C ALA A 209 0.19 12.09 -0.90
N ALA A 210 0.87 11.75 0.21
CA ALA A 210 0.95 10.38 0.72
C ALA A 210 -0.43 9.84 1.15
N LEU A 211 -1.25 10.64 1.84
CA LEU A 211 -2.59 10.23 2.27
C LEU A 211 -3.53 9.96 1.09
N ILE A 212 -3.58 10.84 0.09
CA ILE A 212 -4.39 10.62 -1.11
C ILE A 212 -3.94 9.34 -1.82
N THR A 213 -2.63 9.17 -2.00
CA THR A 213 -2.06 7.95 -2.62
C THR A 213 -2.41 6.70 -1.83
N ALA A 214 -2.34 6.75 -0.50
CA ALA A 214 -2.65 5.63 0.38
C ALA A 214 -4.13 5.22 0.36
N LEU A 215 -5.05 6.18 0.22
CA LEU A 215 -6.47 5.89 0.05
C LEU A 215 -6.73 5.10 -1.24
N PHE A 216 -6.12 5.53 -2.36
CA PHE A 216 -6.22 4.78 -3.60
C PHE A 216 -5.54 3.41 -3.53
N PHE A 217 -4.40 3.31 -2.84
CA PHE A 217 -3.75 2.02 -2.56
C PHE A 217 -4.71 1.07 -1.85
N GLY A 218 -5.41 1.52 -0.80
CA GLY A 218 -6.44 0.72 -0.12
C GLY A 218 -7.60 0.31 -1.03
N ILE A 219 -8.08 1.20 -1.90
CA ILE A 219 -9.16 0.90 -2.86
C ILE A 219 -8.76 -0.21 -3.84
N TYR A 220 -7.50 -0.21 -4.31
CA TYR A 220 -7.01 -1.17 -5.30
C TYR A 220 -7.05 -2.63 -4.83
N HIS A 221 -7.07 -2.85 -3.52
CA HIS A 221 -7.01 -4.19 -2.94
C HIS A 221 -8.38 -4.89 -2.85
N PHE A 222 -9.50 -4.20 -3.14
CA PHE A 222 -10.85 -4.78 -3.12
C PHE A 222 -11.22 -5.53 -1.83
N ASN A 223 -10.60 -5.19 -0.70
CA ASN A 223 -10.92 -5.76 0.61
C ASN A 223 -11.56 -4.67 1.51
N PRO A 224 -12.90 -4.64 1.65
CA PRO A 224 -13.57 -3.62 2.45
C PRO A 224 -13.21 -3.68 3.95
N TYR A 225 -13.09 -4.89 4.52
CA TYR A 225 -12.70 -5.04 5.93
C TYR A 225 -11.27 -4.53 6.18
N GLY A 226 -10.37 -4.81 5.23
CA GLY A 226 -8.98 -4.39 5.26
C GLY A 226 -8.72 -2.95 4.83
N PHE A 227 -9.70 -2.23 4.29
CA PHE A 227 -9.49 -0.93 3.64
C PHE A 227 -8.70 0.08 4.50
N ILE A 228 -9.09 0.24 5.78
CA ILE A 228 -8.42 1.16 6.69
C ILE A 228 -7.01 0.66 7.05
N ALA A 229 -6.85 -0.64 7.29
CA ALA A 229 -5.54 -1.24 7.57
C ALA A 229 -4.57 -1.04 6.39
N LEU A 230 -5.03 -1.34 5.18
CA LEU A 230 -4.26 -1.19 3.94
C LEU A 230 -3.94 0.28 3.62
N THR A 231 -4.87 1.19 3.90
CA THR A 231 -4.61 2.64 3.80
C THR A 231 -3.52 3.07 4.79
N CYS A 232 -3.54 2.57 6.03
CA CYS A 232 -2.51 2.89 7.03
C CYS A 232 -1.13 2.34 6.65
N LEU A 233 -1.05 1.09 6.16
CA LEU A 233 0.19 0.54 5.58
C LEU A 233 0.65 1.39 4.39
N GLY A 234 -0.28 1.72 3.49
CA GLY A 234 -0.01 2.51 2.30
C GLY A 234 0.54 3.90 2.63
N LEU A 235 0.02 4.53 3.67
CA LEU A 235 0.48 5.81 4.20
C LEU A 235 1.88 5.68 4.83
N TYR A 236 2.15 4.60 5.55
CA TYR A 236 3.48 4.34 6.11
C TYR A 236 4.53 4.14 5.02
N PHE A 237 4.20 3.38 3.96
CA PHE A 237 5.07 3.24 2.79
C PHE A 237 5.31 4.61 2.12
N GLY A 238 4.26 5.40 1.93
CA GLY A 238 4.39 6.74 1.34
C GLY A 238 5.21 7.72 2.18
N PHE A 239 5.05 7.66 3.51
CA PHE A 239 5.90 8.39 4.46
C PHE A 239 7.37 7.97 4.34
N SER A 240 7.63 6.66 4.30
CA SER A 240 8.98 6.10 4.19
C SER A 240 9.66 6.52 2.88
N ALA A 241 8.94 6.49 1.76
CA ALA A 241 9.42 6.91 0.45
C ALA A 241 9.79 8.40 0.43
N TYR A 242 8.91 9.24 1.01
CA TYR A 242 9.10 10.68 1.06
C TYR A 242 10.30 11.07 1.93
N ILE A 243 10.38 10.54 3.16
CA ILE A 243 11.38 11.00 4.11
C ILE A 243 12.77 10.43 3.85
N SER A 244 12.85 9.17 3.38
CA SER A 244 14.13 8.53 3.04
C SER A 244 14.67 8.97 1.68
N LYS A 245 13.79 9.49 0.82
CA LYS A 245 14.03 9.77 -0.61
C LYS A 245 14.48 8.51 -1.37
N SER A 246 13.99 7.34 -0.94
CA SER A 246 14.32 6.03 -1.49
C SER A 246 13.05 5.23 -1.75
N ILE A 247 12.90 4.72 -2.97
CA ILE A 247 11.85 3.74 -3.29
C ILE A 247 12.17 2.34 -2.79
N PHE A 248 13.44 2.03 -2.54
CA PHE A 248 13.81 0.71 -2.04
C PHE A 248 13.29 0.46 -0.64
N ILE A 249 13.16 1.50 0.20
CA ILE A 249 12.55 1.36 1.53
C ILE A 249 11.12 0.81 1.43
N PRO A 250 10.13 1.50 0.81
CA PRO A 250 8.77 0.98 0.74
C PRO A 250 8.67 -0.34 -0.03
N VAL A 251 9.50 -0.58 -1.06
CA VAL A 251 9.56 -1.89 -1.75
C VAL A 251 9.94 -3.01 -0.78
N ILE A 252 10.95 -2.81 0.07
CA ILE A 252 11.36 -3.80 1.07
C ILE A 252 10.26 -3.99 2.13
N LEU A 253 9.60 -2.91 2.57
CA LEU A 253 8.52 -3.01 3.56
C LEU A 253 7.30 -3.76 3.01
N HIS A 254 6.90 -3.47 1.76
CA HIS A 254 5.82 -4.16 1.07
C HIS A 254 6.18 -5.64 0.84
N PHE A 255 7.37 -5.92 0.32
CA PHE A 255 7.86 -7.30 0.19
C PHE A 255 7.81 -8.03 1.54
N ALA A 256 8.32 -7.42 2.62
CA ALA A 256 8.33 -8.03 3.94
C ALA A 256 6.90 -8.30 4.44
N ASN A 257 5.97 -7.36 4.24
CA ASN A 257 4.56 -7.55 4.58
C ASN A 257 3.99 -8.80 3.90
N ASN A 258 4.11 -8.89 2.58
CA ASN A 258 3.53 -9.99 1.83
C ASN A 258 4.25 -11.31 2.11
N PHE A 259 5.59 -11.27 2.26
CA PHE A 259 6.37 -12.45 2.62
C PHE A 259 5.95 -13.02 3.98
N PHE A 260 5.78 -12.18 5.01
CA PHE A 260 5.31 -12.66 6.30
C PHE A 260 3.84 -13.10 6.27
N SER A 261 2.98 -12.50 5.44
CA SER A 261 1.63 -13.01 5.20
C SER A 261 1.63 -14.41 4.57
N ILE A 262 2.50 -14.66 3.57
CA ILE A 262 2.69 -15.99 2.97
C ILE A 262 3.16 -16.99 4.04
N LEU A 263 4.17 -16.62 4.84
CA LEU A 263 4.66 -17.50 5.91
C LEU A 263 3.58 -17.78 6.95
N ALA A 264 2.81 -16.77 7.34
CA ALA A 264 1.69 -16.95 8.27
C ALA A 264 0.66 -17.92 7.70
N TYR A 265 0.29 -17.77 6.43
CA TYR A 265 -0.64 -18.70 5.76
C TYR A 265 -0.12 -20.15 5.79
N LEU A 266 1.14 -20.38 5.41
CA LEU A 266 1.74 -21.71 5.37
C LEU A 266 1.94 -22.35 6.76
N ILE A 267 2.04 -21.55 7.83
CA ILE A 267 2.15 -22.04 9.20
C ILE A 267 0.78 -22.29 9.82
N ILE A 268 -0.23 -21.49 9.45
CA ILE A 268 -1.57 -21.44 10.06
C ILE A 268 -2.58 -22.35 9.31
N GLU A 269 -2.21 -22.97 8.19
CA GLU A 269 -3.00 -24.00 7.48
C GLU A 269 -3.42 -25.20 8.36
N ASP A 270 -2.94 -25.30 9.60
CA ASP A 270 -3.49 -26.21 10.62
C ASP A 270 -4.85 -25.69 11.13
N ASP A 271 -5.92 -26.30 10.61
CA ASP A 271 -7.36 -25.97 10.75
C ASP A 271 -7.84 -25.76 12.21
N GLU A 272 -7.07 -26.23 13.20
CA GLU A 272 -7.32 -25.98 14.64
C GLU A 272 -6.95 -24.55 15.10
N MET A 273 -5.96 -23.89 14.52
CA MET A 273 -5.56 -22.53 14.93
C MET A 273 -6.50 -21.45 14.37
N LEU A 274 -7.09 -21.67 13.19
CA LEU A 274 -8.10 -20.80 12.58
C LEU A 274 -9.45 -20.84 13.32
N LYS A 275 -9.87 -22.02 13.78
CA LYS A 275 -11.08 -22.18 14.63
C LYS A 275 -10.93 -21.54 16.01
N ASN A 276 -9.71 -21.48 16.54
CA ASN A 276 -9.41 -20.85 17.83
C ASN A 276 -9.08 -19.34 17.72
N SER A 277 -9.03 -18.77 16.52
CA SER A 277 -8.82 -17.32 16.29
C SER A 277 -10.12 -16.55 16.03
N ALA A 278 -11.26 -17.25 15.99
CA ALA A 278 -12.56 -16.61 16.24
C ALA A 278 -12.55 -16.06 17.67
N VAL A 279 -12.40 -14.73 17.77
CA VAL A 279 -12.35 -14.03 19.05
C VAL A 279 -13.69 -14.24 19.74
N PRO A 280 -13.72 -14.80 20.96
CA PRO A 280 -14.92 -14.80 21.76
C PRO A 280 -15.38 -13.35 21.96
N VAL A 281 -16.59 -13.03 21.49
CA VAL A 281 -17.20 -11.68 21.52
C VAL A 281 -17.13 -11.06 22.93
N ASP A 282 -16.99 -11.88 23.96
CA ASP A 282 -16.92 -11.54 25.37
C ASP A 282 -15.55 -11.00 25.88
N ASN A 283 -14.47 -10.96 25.07
CA ASN A 283 -13.17 -10.48 25.56
C ASN A 283 -12.44 -9.47 24.64
N ILE A 284 -13.09 -8.36 24.30
CA ILE A 284 -12.54 -7.30 23.42
C ILE A 284 -11.49 -6.38 24.09
N LEU A 285 -11.47 -6.32 25.44
CA LEU A 285 -10.66 -5.36 26.20
C LEU A 285 -9.14 -5.44 25.94
N PRO A 286 -8.52 -6.63 25.81
CA PRO A 286 -7.10 -6.75 25.47
C PRO A 286 -6.76 -6.12 24.11
N TYR A 287 -7.65 -6.19 23.12
CA TYR A 287 -7.43 -5.60 21.80
C TYR A 287 -7.46 -4.08 21.85
N PHE A 288 -8.36 -3.47 22.64
CA PHE A 288 -8.34 -2.03 22.89
C PHE A 288 -7.06 -1.57 23.59
N GLY A 289 -6.66 -2.28 24.66
CA GLY A 289 -5.43 -1.97 25.38
C GLY A 289 -4.19 -2.09 24.49
N GLY A 290 -4.10 -3.18 23.72
CA GLY A 290 -3.06 -3.43 22.74
C GLY A 290 -3.03 -2.36 21.64
N PHE A 291 -4.18 -2.02 21.06
CA PHE A 291 -4.31 -0.96 20.06
C PHE A 291 -3.77 0.37 20.57
N LEU A 292 -4.20 0.84 21.75
CA LEU A 292 -3.75 2.13 22.30
C LEU A 292 -2.25 2.12 22.59
N MET A 293 -1.73 1.04 23.18
CA MET A 293 -0.30 0.90 23.46
C MET A 293 0.53 0.94 22.17
N LEU A 294 0.18 0.11 21.18
CA LEU A 294 0.88 0.03 19.90
C LEU A 294 0.76 1.33 19.10
N LEU A 295 -0.38 2.04 19.19
CA LEU A 295 -0.57 3.34 18.55
C LEU A 295 0.38 4.38 19.12
N ILE A 296 0.53 4.44 20.45
CA ILE A 296 1.48 5.34 21.10
C ILE A 296 2.91 5.01 20.68
N LEU A 297 3.29 3.72 20.71
CA LEU A 297 4.62 3.29 20.29
C LEU A 297 4.91 3.64 18.82
N PHE A 298 3.93 3.43 17.93
CA PHE A 298 4.06 3.75 16.52
C PHE A 298 4.21 5.26 16.28
N ILE A 299 3.41 6.09 16.96
CA ILE A 299 3.52 7.55 16.88
C ILE A 299 4.90 8.02 17.37
N LEU A 300 5.39 7.50 18.49
CA LEU A 300 6.71 7.82 19.02
C LEU A 300 7.83 7.42 18.04
N LEU A 301 7.72 6.25 17.42
CA LEU A 301 8.65 5.79 16.40
C LEU A 301 8.65 6.72 15.18
N VAL A 302 7.48 7.09 14.65
CA VAL A 302 7.36 8.00 13.49
C VAL A 302 7.96 9.37 13.81
N ILE A 303 7.74 9.90 15.02
CA ILE A 303 8.38 11.14 15.48
C ILE A 303 9.90 10.96 15.55
N GLY A 304 10.38 9.82 16.07
CA GLY A 304 11.80 9.47 16.11
C GLY A 304 12.46 9.42 14.73
N ILE A 305 11.81 8.76 13.77
CA ILE A 305 12.23 8.70 12.35
C ILE A 305 12.32 10.12 11.79
N LYS A 306 11.29 10.95 12.01
CA LYS A 306 11.28 12.33 11.52
C LYS A 306 12.44 13.16 12.09
N LYS A 307 12.71 13.02 13.39
CA LYS A 307 13.85 13.70 14.03
C LYS A 307 15.19 13.21 13.49
N TYR A 308 15.34 11.90 13.27
CA TYR A 308 16.54 11.30 12.69
C TYR A 308 16.85 11.91 11.31
N TYR A 309 15.89 11.91 10.38
CA TYR A 309 16.08 12.43 9.03
C TYR A 309 16.26 13.96 9.00
N ASN A 310 15.58 14.71 9.87
CA ASN A 310 15.83 16.14 10.00
C ASN A 310 17.29 16.43 10.41
N LYS A 311 17.85 15.65 11.34
CA LYS A 311 19.24 15.80 11.77
C LYS A 311 20.23 15.43 10.66
N VAL A 312 19.95 14.36 9.92
CA VAL A 312 20.79 13.93 8.79
C VAL A 312 20.84 15.01 7.72
N ASN A 313 19.70 15.59 7.34
CA ASN A 313 19.64 16.65 6.32
C ASN A 313 20.39 17.91 6.75
N LEU A 314 20.24 18.34 8.01
CA LEU A 314 20.98 19.49 8.56
C LEU A 314 22.50 19.28 8.56
N THR A 315 22.97 18.05 8.70
CA THR A 315 24.41 17.73 8.68
C THR A 315 24.99 17.80 7.27
N ILE A 316 24.18 17.52 6.24
CA ILE A 316 24.58 17.57 4.83
C ILE A 316 24.60 19.01 4.31
N GLU A 317 23.67 19.86 4.76
CA GLU A 317 23.60 21.28 4.34
C GLU A 317 24.63 22.18 5.05
N GLY A 318 25.18 21.74 6.18
CA GLY A 318 26.11 22.51 7.02
C GLY A 318 27.59 22.17 6.88
N GLY A 319 27.97 21.26 5.98
CA GLY A 319 29.36 20.82 5.74
C GLY A 319 29.77 20.98 4.29
#